data_AF-A0A0N1IKI2-F1
#
_entry.id   AF-A0A0N1IKI2-F1
#
_cell.length_a   1.000
_cell.length_b   1.000
_cell.length_c   1.000
_cell.angle_alpha   90.00
_cell.angle_beta   90.00
_cell.angle_gamma   90.00
#
_symmetry.space_group_name_H-M   'P 1'
#
loop_
_entity.id
_entity.type
_entity.pdbx_description
1 polymer ?
#
loop_
_entity_poly.entity_id
_entity_poly.type
_entity_poly.pdbx_seq_one_letter_code
_entity_poly.pdbx_strand_id
1 'polypeptide(L)' 'MGKIEGKRPRGRRPMRWTDQVRTTLDSSIHNAIHSAENRTEWRTTLREMVKRRGRDPQE' A
#
# COMPACT_ATOMS: atom_id res chain seq x y z
N MET A 1 -22.69 15.79 17.39
CA MET A 1 -21.30 15.29 17.47
C MET A 1 -21.02 14.47 16.22
N GLY A 2 -20.29 15.01 15.25
CA GLY A 2 -20.09 14.33 13.96
C GLY A 2 -18.98 15.00 13.17
N LYS A 3 -17.78 15.05 13.76
CA LYS A 3 -16.59 15.62 13.12
C LYS A 3 -15.78 14.46 12.56
N ILE A 4 -15.96 14.16 11.27
CA ILE A 4 -15.06 13.25 10.57
C ILE A 4 -13.82 14.07 10.24
N GLU A 5 -12.83 14.06 11.14
CA GLU A 5 -11.52 14.68 10.91
C GLU A 5 -10.73 13.87 9.89
N GLY A 6 -10.99 14.16 8.62
CA GLY A 6 -10.20 13.69 7.50
C GLY A 6 -10.12 14.79 6.47
N LYS A 7 -9.34 15.85 6.75
CA LYS A 7 -9.02 16.87 5.74
C LYS A 7 -8.31 16.18 4.58
N ARG A 8 -9.06 15.86 3.52
CA ARG A 8 -8.50 15.44 2.24
C ARG A 8 -7.61 16.58 1.74
N PRO A 9 -6.29 16.39 1.55
CA PRO A 9 -5.43 17.49 1.13
C PRO A 9 -5.90 17.99 -0.24
N ARG A 10 -6.48 19.20 -0.27
CA ARG A 10 -6.85 19.89 -1.51
C ARG A 10 -5.53 20.32 -2.17
N GLY A 11 -5.21 19.74 -3.33
CA GLY A 11 -4.03 20.11 -4.12
C GLY A 11 -3.21 18.93 -4.68
N ARG A 12 -3.42 17.69 -4.22
CA ARG A 12 -2.83 16.50 -4.85
C ARG A 12 -3.88 15.75 -5.65
N ARG A 13 -3.50 15.27 -6.85
CA ARG A 13 -4.32 14.32 -7.62
C ARG A 13 -4.59 13.10 -6.71
N PRO A 14 -5.79 12.50 -6.75
CA PRO A 14 -6.06 11.29 -6.01
C PRO A 14 -4.99 10.24 -6.31
N MET A 15 -4.42 9.63 -5.27
CA MET A 15 -3.39 8.60 -5.44
C MET A 15 -4.00 7.43 -6.18
N ARG A 16 -3.55 7.17 -7.42
CA ARG A 16 -4.09 6.07 -8.22
C ARG A 16 -3.76 4.76 -7.51
N TRP A 17 -4.61 3.76 -7.70
CA TRP A 17 -4.33 2.42 -7.15
C TRP A 17 -2.94 1.92 -7.56
N THR A 18 -2.54 2.18 -8.79
CA THR A 18 -1.20 1.87 -9.31
C THR A 18 -0.07 2.58 -8.55
N ASP A 19 -0.28 3.82 -8.14
CA ASP A 19 0.69 4.57 -7.34
C ASP A 19 0.75 3.99 -5.92
N GLN A 20 -0.39 3.57 -5.36
CA GLN A 20 -0.43 2.88 -4.07
C GLN A 20 0.34 1.57 -4.11
N VAL A 21 0.17 0.76 -5.16
CA VAL A 21 0.93 -0.48 -5.35
C VAL A 21 2.43 -0.20 -5.44
N ARG A 22 2.84 0.81 -6.23
CA ARG A 22 4.26 1.21 -6.35
C ARG A 22 4.85 1.66 -5.03
N THR A 23 4.18 2.59 -4.34
CA THR A 23 4.65 3.11 -3.04
C THR A 23 4.70 2.02 -1.97
N THR A 24 3.79 1.05 -2.04
CA THR A 24 3.67 0.00 -1.03
C THR A 24 4.69 -1.11 -1.22
N LEU A 25 4.90 -1.53 -2.47
CA LEU A 25 5.82 -2.62 -2.82
C LEU A 25 7.23 -2.10 -3.12
N ASP A 26 7.42 -0.78 -3.17
CA ASP A 26 8.64 -0.11 -3.61
C ASP A 26 9.16 -0.68 -4.94
N SER A 27 8.23 -1.00 -5.83
CA SER A 27 8.49 -1.74 -7.06
C SER A 27 7.58 -1.27 -8.18
N SER A 28 7.94 -1.61 -9.42
CA SER A 28 7.10 -1.30 -10.57
C SER A 28 5.82 -2.14 -10.55
N ILE A 29 4.74 -1.63 -11.17
CA ILE A 29 3.46 -2.36 -11.29
C ILE A 29 3.67 -3.65 -12.09
N HIS A 30 4.56 -3.62 -13.09
CA HIS A 30 4.88 -4.79 -13.90
C HIS A 30 5.47 -5.92 -13.05
N ASN A 31 6.43 -5.58 -12.18
CA ASN A 31 7.03 -6.55 -11.26
C ASN A 31 6.03 -7.04 -10.21
N ALA A 32 5.13 -6.18 -9.74
CA ALA A 32 4.07 -6.56 -8.82
C ALA A 32 3.09 -7.56 -9.46
N ILE A 33 2.73 -7.35 -10.73
CA ILE A 33 1.88 -8.27 -11.49
C ILE A 33 2.59 -9.61 -11.70
N HIS A 34 3.86 -9.58 -12.11
CA HIS A 34 4.64 -10.81 -12.31
C HIS A 34 4.82 -11.62 -11.02
N SER A 35 5.12 -10.96 -9.89
CA SER A 35 5.19 -11.62 -8.58
C SER A 35 3.82 -12.17 -8.14
N ALA A 36 2.72 -11.54 -8.56
CA ALA A 36 1.37 -12.03 -8.31
C ALA A 36 1.00 -13.29 -9.11
N GLU A 37 1.71 -13.60 -10.19
CA GLU A 37 1.54 -14.87 -10.94
C GLU A 37 1.93 -16.07 -10.08
N ASN A 38 2.93 -15.90 -9.19
CA ASN A 38 3.28 -16.89 -8.20
C ASN A 38 2.54 -16.64 -6.88
N ARG A 39 1.44 -17.38 -6.67
CA ARG A 39 0.60 -17.24 -5.46
C ARG A 39 1.36 -17.40 -4.14
N THR A 40 2.40 -18.24 -4.09
CA THR A 40 3.21 -18.46 -2.87
C THR A 40 4.08 -17.26 -2.58
N GLU A 41 4.75 -16.75 -3.62
CA GLU A 41 5.60 -15.55 -3.54
C GLU A 41 4.76 -14.32 -3.18
N TRP A 42 3.62 -14.14 -3.85
CA TRP A 42 2.67 -13.06 -3.57
C TRP A 42 2.21 -13.07 -2.11
N ARG A 43 1.87 -14.24 -1.58
CA ARG A 43 1.45 -14.38 -0.17
C ARG A 43 2.57 -14.00 0.80
N THR A 44 3.82 -14.37 0.49
CA THR A 44 4.98 -13.98 1.30
C THR A 44 5.18 -12.47 1.26
N THR A 45 5.14 -11.86 0.08
CA THR A 45 5.24 -10.40 -0.11
C THR A 45 4.17 -9.66 0.68
N LEU A 46 2.90 -10.09 0.62
CA LEU A 46 1.82 -9.50 1.41
C LEU A 46 2.03 -9.66 2.93
N ARG A 47 2.51 -10.81 3.39
CA ARG A 47 2.78 -11.03 4.82
C ARG A 47 3.89 -10.12 5.33
N GLU A 48 4.98 -9.99 4.58
CA GLU A 48 6.08 -9.08 4.91
C GLU A 48 5.62 -7.62 4.87
N MET A 49 4.79 -7.25 3.91
CA MET A 49 4.17 -5.93 3.85
C MET A 49 3.27 -5.66 5.07
N VAL A 50 2.42 -6.60 5.47
CA VAL A 50 1.55 -6.46 6.65
C VAL A 50 2.40 -6.35 7.92
N LYS A 51 3.49 -7.10 8.06
CA LYS A 51 4.44 -6.94 9.17
C LYS A 51 5.13 -5.56 9.15
N ARG A 52 5.50 -5.05 7.97
CA ARG A 52 6.08 -3.71 7.82
C ARG A 52 5.09 -2.61 8.20
N ARG A 53 3.81 -2.75 7.82
CA ARG A 53 2.73 -1.83 8.21
C ARG A 53 2.28 -1.98 9.67
N GLY A 54 2.36 -3.18 10.23
CA GLY A 54 1.98 -3.47 11.61
C GLY A 54 2.99 -2.99 12.66
N ARG A 55 4.17 -2.51 12.23
CA ARG A 55 5.01 -1.63 13.05
C ARG A 55 4.49 -0.20 12.94
N ASP A 56 3.33 0.06 13.53
CA ASP A 56 2.92 1.40 13.94
C ASP A 56 3.52 1.63 15.34
N PRO A 57 4.58 2.44 15.52
CA PRO A 57 4.99 2.91 16.83
C PRO A 57 4.05 4.07 17.19
N GLN A 58 2.84 3.74 17.62
CA GLN A 58 1.97 4.69 18.32
C GLN A 58 2.07 4.39 19.81
N GLU A 59 3.23 4.74 20.38
CA GLU A 59 3.37 5.16 21.77
C GLU A 59 3.60 6.68 21.81
#